data_AF-A0A937A1Y6-F1
#
_entry.id   AF-A0A937A1Y6-F1
#
_cell.length_a   1.000
_cell.length_b   1.000
_cell.length_c   1.000
_cell.angle_alpha   90.00
_cell.angle_beta   90.00
_cell.angle_gamma   90.00
#
_symmetry.space_group_name_H-M   'P 1'
#
loop_
_entity.id
_entity.type
_entity.pdbx_description
1 polymer ?
#
loop_
_entity_poly.entity_id
_entity_poly.type
_entity_poly.pdbx_seq_one_letter_code
_entity_poly.pdbx_strand_id
1 'polypeptide(L)' 'MSIDVKTVFAILGPLFLVLALIRMAQARAFVPQAKAWLITGAIFSVVAAWLWWQQAA' A
#
# COMPACT_ATOMS: atom_id res chain seq x y z
N MET A 1 -14.95 12.32 -14.74
CA MET A 1 -13.89 12.37 -13.73
C MET A 1 -13.03 11.13 -13.91
N SER A 2 -11.94 11.22 -14.67
CA SER A 2 -11.05 10.07 -14.88
C SER A 2 -10.24 9.89 -13.61
N ILE A 3 -10.45 8.77 -12.91
CA ILE A 3 -9.65 8.45 -11.73
C ILE A 3 -8.25 8.09 -12.21
N ASP A 4 -7.27 8.93 -11.83
CA ASP A 4 -5.87 8.68 -12.15
C ASP A 4 -5.36 7.49 -11.33
N VAL A 5 -4.88 6.48 -12.06
CA VAL A 5 -4.34 5.24 -11.50
C VAL A 5 -3.24 5.52 -10.46
N LYS A 6 -2.39 6.53 -10.69
CA LYS A 6 -1.30 6.92 -9.78
C LYS A 6 -1.85 7.37 -8.43
N THR A 7 -2.96 8.12 -8.46
CA THR A 7 -3.63 8.59 -7.25
C THR A 7 -4.23 7.42 -6.47
N VAL A 8 -4.80 6.44 -7.16
CA VAL A 8 -5.34 5.22 -6.53
C VAL A 8 -4.24 4.45 -5.81
N PHE A 9 -3.12 4.17 -6.47
CA PHE A 9 -2.00 3.44 -5.86
C PHE A 9 -1.35 4.22 -4.72
N ALA A 10 -1.21 5.54 -4.85
CA ALA A 10 -0.64 6.41 -3.82
C ALA A 10 -1.51 6.49 -2.55
N ILE A 11 -2.83 6.29 -2.66
CA ILE A 11 -3.73 6.25 -1.50
C ILE A 11 -3.82 4.83 -0.92
N LEU A 12 -4.06 3.84 -1.78
CA LEU A 12 -4.29 2.47 -1.32
C LEU A 12 -3.02 1.83 -0.73
N GLY A 13 -1.84 2.10 -1.28
CA GLY A 13 -0.58 1.55 -0.77
C GLY A 13 -0.34 1.87 0.72
N PRO A 14 -0.27 3.16 1.11
CA PRO A 14 -0.15 3.57 2.51
C PRO A 14 -1.30 3.06 3.38
N LEU A 15 -2.54 3.07 2.85
CA LEU A 15 -3.70 2.58 3.59
C LEU A 15 -3.55 1.11 3.99
N PHE A 16 -3.16 0.24 3.05
CA PHE A 16 -2.92 -1.17 3.33
C PHE A 16 -1.75 -1.39 4.30
N LEU A 17 -0.68 -0.59 4.21
CA LEU A 17 0.43 -0.65 5.16
C LEU A 17 -0.01 -0.28 6.58
N VAL A 18 -0.77 0.82 6.73
CA VAL A 18 -1.28 1.26 8.03
C VAL A 18 -2.23 0.21 8.62
N LEU A 19 -3.16 -0.32 7.82
CA LEU A 19 -4.08 -1.38 8.27
C LEU A 19 -3.34 -2.65 8.68
N ALA A 20 -2.29 -3.03 7.95
CA ALA A 20 -1.44 -4.17 8.33
C ALA A 20 -0.78 -3.96 9.69
N LEU A 21 -0.20 -2.78 9.92
CA LEU A 21 0.44 -2.41 11.18
C LEU A 21 -0.56 -2.38 12.34
N ILE A 22 -1.73 -1.77 12.14
CA ILE A 22 -2.81 -1.76 13.14
C ILE A 22 -3.22 -3.19 13.49
N ARG A 23 -3.40 -4.06 12.49
CA ARG A 23 -3.80 -5.45 12.71
C ARG A 23 -2.74 -6.26 13.45
N MET A 24 -1.46 -6.05 13.14
CA MET A 24 -0.34 -6.65 13.88
C MET A 24 -0.32 -6.20 15.33
N ALA A 25 -0.50 -4.90 15.58
CA ALA A 25 -0.53 -4.34 16.92
C ALA A 25 -1.71 -4.88 17.74
N GLN A 26 -2.90 -4.98 17.15
CA GLN A 26 -4.09 -5.54 17.79
C GLN A 26 -3.96 -7.04 18.07
N ALA A 27 -3.36 -7.80 17.14
CA ALA A 27 -3.13 -9.24 17.32
C ALA A 27 -1.97 -9.55 18.27
N ARG A 28 -1.07 -8.58 18.50
CA ARG A 28 0.27 -8.78 19.10
C ARG A 28 1.05 -9.93 18.45
N ALA A 29 0.76 -10.21 17.19
CA ALA A 29 1.29 -11.34 16.45
C ALA A 29 1.27 -11.03 14.96
N PHE A 30 2.17 -11.68 14.22
CA PHE A 30 2.20 -11.55 12.77
C PHE A 30 1.21 -12.54 12.13
N VAL A 31 -0.05 -12.11 12.02
CA VAL A 31 -1.14 -12.93 11.51
C VAL A 31 -1.18 -12.94 9.97
N PRO A 32 -1.66 -14.04 9.33
CA PRO A 32 -1.72 -14.14 7.87
C PRO A 32 -2.44 -12.97 7.18
N GLN A 33 -3.52 -12.47 7.78
CA GLN A 33 -4.27 -11.32 7.27
C GLN A 33 -3.41 -10.04 7.20
N ALA A 34 -2.66 -9.75 8.26
CA ALA A 34 -1.79 -8.58 8.29
C ALA A 34 -0.64 -8.71 7.30
N LYS A 35 -0.08 -9.92 7.14
CA LYS A 35 0.94 -10.21 6.13
C LYS A 35 0.44 -9.94 4.72
N ALA A 36 -0.78 -10.36 4.39
CA ALA A 36 -1.38 -10.08 3.09
C ALA A 36 -1.51 -8.58 2.84
N TRP A 37 -2.03 -7.82 3.81
CA TRP A 37 -2.14 -6.36 3.71
C TRP A 37 -0.77 -5.67 3.58
N LEU A 38 0.25 -6.14 4.30
CA LEU A 38 1.62 -5.62 4.19
C LEU A 38 2.19 -5.82 2.79
N ILE A 39 2.04 -7.02 2.21
CA ILE A 39 2.52 -7.34 0.86
C ILE A 39 1.81 -6.47 -0.18
N THR A 40 0.47 -6.41 -0.13
CA THR A 40 -0.31 -5.61 -1.07
C THR A 40 0.04 -4.13 -0.97
N GLY A 41 0.11 -3.59 0.26
CA GLY A 41 0.48 -2.20 0.49
C GLY A 41 1.89 -1.85 0.01
N ALA A 42 2.85 -2.78 0.20
CA ALA A 42 4.21 -2.62 -0.29
C ALA A 42 4.27 -2.59 -1.81
N ILE A 43 3.62 -3.55 -2.50
CA ILE A 43 3.56 -3.58 -3.97
C ILE A 43 2.95 -2.30 -4.51
N PHE A 44 1.82 -1.85 -3.95
CA PHE A 44 1.14 -0.64 -4.40
C PHE A 44 1.99 0.61 -4.19
N SER A 45 2.71 0.70 -3.07
CA SER A 45 3.59 1.83 -2.78
C SER A 45 4.81 1.86 -3.72
N VAL A 46 5.40 0.69 -4.03
CA VAL A 46 6.51 0.58 -4.98
C VAL A 46 6.06 0.94 -6.40
N VAL A 47 4.92 0.43 -6.84
CA VAL A 47 4.36 0.74 -8.16
C VAL A 47 3.98 2.22 -8.25
N ALA A 48 3.40 2.80 -7.20
CA ALA A 48 3.13 4.24 -7.15
C ALA A 48 4.42 5.04 -7.32
N ALA A 49 5.45 4.75 -6.52
CA ALA A 49 6.74 5.43 -6.61
C ALA A 49 7.35 5.32 -8.02
N TRP A 50 7.27 4.14 -8.64
CA TRP A 50 7.74 3.93 -10.01
C TRP A 50 6.95 4.75 -11.06
N LEU A 51 5.61 4.78 -10.95
CA LEU A 51 4.76 5.56 -11.86
C LEU A 51 4.98 7.07 -11.75
N TRP A 52 5.33 7.55 -10.56
CA TRP A 52 5.73 8.94 -10.33
C TRP A 52 7.12 9.22 -10.89
N TRP A 53 8.07 8.30 -10.70
CA TRP A 53 9.42 8.41 -11.26
C TRP A 53 9.41 8.46 -12.80
N GLN A 54 8.64 7.59 -13.46
CA GLN A 54 8.51 7.58 -14.93
C GLN A 54 7.86 8.84 -15.51
N GLN A 55 7.14 9.63 -14.72
CA GLN A 55 6.56 10.89 -15.20
C GLN A 55 7.45 12.09 -14.93
N ALA A 56 8.39 11.96 -13.97
CA ALA A 56 9.40 12.98 -13.70
C ALA A 56 10.61 12.90 -14.65
N ALA A 57 10.80 11.77 -15.35
CA ALA A 57 11.82 11.52 -16.37
C ALA A 57 11.27 11.78 -17.78
#